data_AF-A0A9Q8V9C9-F1
#
_entry.id   AF-A0A9Q8V9C9-F1
#
_cell.length_a   1.000
_cell.length_b   1.000
_cell.length_c   1.000
_cell.angle_alpha   90.00
_cell.angle_beta   90.00
_cell.angle_gamma   90.00
#
_symmetry.space_group_name_H-M   'P 1'
#
loop_
_entity.id
_entity.type
_entity.pdbx_description
1 polymer ?
#
loop_
_entity_poly.entity_id
_entity_poly.type
_entity_poly.pdbx_seq_one_letter_code
_entity_poly.pdbx_strand_id
1 'polypeptide(L)'
;MAPHQGLVHPKEYDIKDSNVELIGSDIDHRVKHKSAATEPAWNDGHVGARPGLRVWRIEDFQVVPWPQARHGEFYDGDSYIVLHSYRVGSADSSKLGHDIFFWLGAHTTQDEAGTAAYKTVELDEFLHGAATQHREVQSSPSNEFLALFPRVSIRRGGVRSGFRHVEQDGENAKEPIRTLLRVFRPGAAPSVVVHEVAPTWESLDDGDVFVLDTGESKIWVWQGVGCNPMEKAKAAQVVHDMTLAKHVDVEVVAQAESRSRRVVTLLGGTDETPTSGFKQPRPIASAGTRSASSTAASSSPARPRRLFRLSDASGQLSFDLVKDGGRISTADLDGDDVFLLDDAGRTVWVWEGSGASREEKSRWLAVAQAYIRHVRDEAQDAHLVPLAKVSQGNESRAFMKAIEAN
;
A
#
# COMPACT_ATOMS: atom_id res chain seq x y z
N MET A 1 -29.41 -5.77 56.85
CA MET A 1 -28.82 -6.58 55.77
C MET A 1 -28.21 -5.59 54.78
N ALA A 2 -26.88 -5.55 54.67
CA ALA A 2 -26.19 -4.55 53.85
C ALA A 2 -25.89 -5.10 52.43
N PRO A 3 -26.08 -4.31 51.35
CA PRO A 3 -25.98 -4.77 49.98
C PRO A 3 -24.56 -4.55 49.42
N HIS A 4 -23.66 -5.51 49.61
CA HIS A 4 -22.27 -5.40 49.11
C HIS A 4 -21.75 -6.69 48.45
N GLN A 5 -22.62 -7.51 47.87
CA GLN A 5 -22.20 -8.65 47.07
C GLN A 5 -22.54 -8.39 45.60
N GLY A 6 -21.56 -7.91 44.84
CA GLY A 6 -21.75 -7.65 43.41
C GLY A 6 -20.58 -7.06 42.63
N LEU A 7 -19.41 -6.82 43.24
CA LEU A 7 -18.22 -6.42 42.50
C LEU A 7 -17.17 -7.51 42.66
N VAL A 8 -17.09 -8.39 41.66
CA VAL A 8 -15.94 -9.28 41.51
C VAL A 8 -14.76 -8.36 41.17
N HIS A 9 -13.87 -8.12 42.13
CA HIS A 9 -12.63 -7.42 41.85
C HIS A 9 -11.92 -8.21 40.73
N PRO A 10 -11.52 -7.56 39.62
CA PRO A 10 -10.66 -8.17 38.62
C PRO A 10 -9.45 -8.77 39.34
N LYS A 11 -9.08 -10.02 39.04
CA LYS A 11 -7.84 -10.60 39.59
C LYS A 11 -6.69 -9.64 39.28
N GLU A 12 -6.04 -9.12 40.31
CA GLU A 12 -4.80 -8.38 40.15
C GLU A 12 -3.78 -9.30 39.48
N TYR A 13 -3.38 -8.95 38.27
CA TYR A 13 -2.37 -9.67 37.53
C TYR A 13 -1.00 -9.34 38.14
N ASP A 14 -0.28 -10.34 38.64
CA ASP A 14 1.09 -10.13 39.13
C ASP A 14 1.99 -9.82 37.92
N ILE A 15 2.47 -8.58 37.85
CA ILE A 15 3.36 -8.12 36.79
C ILE A 15 4.66 -8.94 36.73
N LYS A 16 5.07 -9.57 37.85
CA LYS A 16 6.24 -10.46 37.91
C LYS A 16 6.03 -11.78 37.19
N ASP A 17 4.78 -12.20 37.00
CA ASP A 17 4.39 -13.35 36.17
C ASP A 17 4.12 -12.93 34.71
N SER A 18 4.37 -11.68 34.33
CA SER A 18 4.39 -11.32 32.92
C SER A 18 5.63 -11.95 32.29
N ASN A 19 5.41 -12.95 31.41
CA ASN A 19 6.46 -13.69 30.68
C ASN A 19 7.15 -12.81 29.61
N VAL A 20 7.57 -11.60 29.98
CA VAL A 20 8.26 -10.64 29.10
C VAL A 20 9.64 -11.19 28.68
N GLU A 21 10.23 -12.09 29.46
CA GLU A 21 11.47 -12.79 29.11
C GLU A 21 11.36 -13.65 27.85
N LEU A 22 10.15 -14.12 27.51
CA LEU A 22 9.93 -15.08 26.42
C LEU A 22 9.45 -14.46 25.10
N ILE A 23 9.16 -13.16 25.00
CA ILE A 23 8.72 -12.59 23.70
C ILE A 23 9.80 -12.82 22.62
N GLY A 24 9.42 -13.15 21.38
CA GLY A 24 10.34 -13.56 20.32
C GLY A 24 10.95 -14.96 20.45
N SER A 25 10.63 -15.74 21.50
CA SER A 25 10.97 -17.17 21.57
C SER A 25 9.97 -18.04 20.81
N ASP A 26 10.32 -19.29 20.54
CA ASP A 26 9.40 -20.30 19.98
C ASP A 26 8.10 -20.46 20.77
N ILE A 27 8.15 -20.21 22.09
CA ILE A 27 6.97 -20.26 22.95
C ILE A 27 6.05 -19.05 22.68
N ASP A 28 6.62 -17.85 22.53
CA ASP A 28 5.86 -16.65 22.18
C ASP A 28 5.24 -16.75 20.80
N HIS A 29 6.01 -17.20 19.80
CA HIS A 29 5.49 -17.51 18.45
C HIS A 29 4.31 -18.50 18.53
N ARG A 30 4.45 -19.59 19.27
CA ARG A 30 3.36 -20.58 19.45
C ARG A 30 2.12 -19.98 20.14
N VAL A 31 2.29 -19.09 21.11
CA VAL A 31 1.19 -18.40 21.79
C VAL A 31 0.52 -17.41 20.85
N LYS A 32 1.29 -16.61 20.12
CA LYS A 32 0.79 -15.66 19.13
C LYS A 32 0.07 -16.37 17.99
N HIS A 33 0.61 -17.47 17.46
CA HIS A 33 -0.09 -18.29 16.47
C HIS A 33 -1.42 -18.81 17.01
N LYS A 34 -1.46 -19.31 18.26
CA LYS A 34 -2.73 -19.74 18.87
C LYS A 34 -3.74 -18.60 18.97
N SER A 35 -3.29 -17.39 19.31
CA SER A 35 -4.13 -16.19 19.32
C SER A 35 -4.62 -15.85 17.90
N ALA A 36 -3.72 -15.83 16.92
CA ALA A 36 -4.04 -15.57 15.52
C ALA A 36 -5.02 -16.60 14.95
N ALA A 37 -4.93 -17.87 15.37
CA ALA A 37 -5.87 -18.92 14.96
C ALA A 37 -7.30 -18.71 15.50
N THR A 38 -7.49 -17.83 16.49
CA THR A 38 -8.84 -17.45 16.95
C THR A 38 -9.47 -16.32 16.14
N GLU A 39 -8.70 -15.58 15.35
CA GLU A 39 -9.20 -14.50 14.51
C GLU A 39 -10.03 -15.07 13.34
N PRO A 40 -11.34 -14.73 13.27
CA PRO A 40 -12.23 -15.23 12.21
C PRO A 40 -11.75 -14.91 10.80
N ALA A 41 -11.03 -13.79 10.60
CA ALA A 41 -10.52 -13.42 9.30
C ALA A 41 -9.47 -14.40 8.74
N TRP A 42 -8.72 -15.09 9.62
CA TRP A 42 -7.65 -16.02 9.25
C TRP A 42 -8.12 -17.47 9.25
N ASN A 43 -8.97 -17.85 10.20
CA ASN A 43 -9.28 -19.25 10.48
C ASN A 43 -10.40 -19.86 9.62
N ASP A 44 -10.63 -19.32 8.42
CA ASP A 44 -11.65 -19.80 7.48
C ASP A 44 -11.30 -21.16 6.82
N GLY A 45 -10.17 -21.76 7.18
CA GLY A 45 -9.67 -23.04 6.67
C GLY A 45 -9.01 -22.96 5.29
N HIS A 46 -8.85 -21.77 4.72
CA HIS A 46 -8.33 -21.59 3.38
C HIS A 46 -7.12 -20.64 3.31
N VAL A 47 -6.97 -19.69 4.26
CA VAL A 47 -5.74 -18.89 4.43
C VAL A 47 -4.55 -19.82 4.66
N GLY A 48 -3.45 -19.62 3.92
CA GLY A 48 -2.26 -20.47 4.00
C GLY A 48 -2.39 -21.88 3.37
N ALA A 49 -3.59 -22.31 2.99
CA ALA A 49 -3.84 -23.66 2.47
C ALA A 49 -3.98 -23.73 0.94
N ARG A 50 -4.41 -22.65 0.28
CA ARG A 50 -4.62 -22.61 -1.17
C ARG A 50 -4.04 -21.32 -1.77
N PRO A 51 -3.48 -21.38 -3.00
CA PRO A 51 -3.15 -20.18 -3.75
C PRO A 51 -4.37 -19.29 -3.96
N GLY A 52 -4.17 -17.98 -3.97
CA GLY A 52 -5.22 -17.01 -4.20
C GLY A 52 -4.91 -15.63 -3.63
N LEU A 53 -5.75 -14.67 -4.02
CA LEU A 53 -5.73 -13.29 -3.53
C LEU A 53 -6.87 -13.09 -2.54
N ARG A 54 -6.55 -12.49 -1.40
CA ARG A 54 -7.51 -12.12 -0.36
C ARG A 54 -7.28 -10.69 0.04
N VAL A 55 -8.36 -9.98 0.29
CA VAL A 55 -8.34 -8.58 0.70
C VAL A 55 -9.26 -8.45 1.90
N TRP A 56 -8.82 -7.72 2.91
CA TRP A 56 -9.60 -7.33 4.07
C TRP A 56 -9.48 -5.83 4.26
N ARG A 57 -10.56 -5.22 4.73
CA ARG A 57 -10.61 -3.81 5.15
C ARG A 57 -10.56 -3.76 6.67
N ILE A 58 -9.88 -2.76 7.21
CA ILE A 58 -9.91 -2.48 8.64
C ILE A 58 -11.12 -1.63 8.97
N GLU A 59 -11.97 -2.10 9.87
CA GLU A 59 -13.18 -1.39 10.32
C GLU A 59 -13.28 -1.50 11.85
N ASP A 60 -13.26 -0.39 12.58
CA ASP A 60 -13.36 -0.38 14.05
C ASP A 60 -12.45 -1.43 14.75
N PHE A 61 -11.16 -1.45 14.38
CA PHE A 61 -10.13 -2.42 14.81
C PHE A 61 -10.33 -3.88 14.38
N GLN A 62 -11.34 -4.16 13.56
CA GLN A 62 -11.63 -5.51 13.08
C GLN A 62 -11.12 -5.70 11.65
N VAL A 63 -10.81 -6.96 11.31
CA VAL A 63 -10.38 -7.37 9.98
C VAL A 63 -11.60 -7.90 9.22
N VAL A 64 -12.19 -7.06 8.37
CA VAL A 64 -13.43 -7.39 7.66
C VAL A 64 -13.11 -7.87 6.24
N PRO A 65 -13.58 -9.07 5.81
CA PRO A 65 -13.35 -9.55 4.45
C PRO A 65 -13.89 -8.59 3.38
N TRP A 66 -13.03 -8.21 2.44
CA TRP A 66 -13.41 -7.34 1.34
C TRP A 66 -14.04 -8.16 0.20
N PRO A 67 -15.21 -7.75 -0.34
CA PRO A 67 -15.89 -8.52 -1.37
C PRO A 67 -15.00 -8.78 -2.60
N GLN A 68 -14.96 -10.03 -3.08
CA GLN A 68 -14.12 -10.42 -4.22
C GLN A 68 -14.40 -9.59 -5.48
N ALA A 69 -15.65 -9.22 -5.72
CA ALA A 69 -16.05 -8.35 -6.84
C ALA A 69 -15.43 -6.94 -6.77
N ARG A 70 -15.00 -6.50 -5.58
CA ARG A 70 -14.43 -5.18 -5.30
C ARG A 70 -12.90 -5.24 -5.09
N HIS A 71 -12.27 -6.38 -5.36
CA HIS A 71 -10.80 -6.48 -5.27
C HIS A 71 -10.16 -5.50 -6.26
N GLY A 72 -9.25 -4.67 -5.76
CA GLY A 72 -8.66 -3.56 -6.49
C GLY A 72 -9.36 -2.21 -6.26
N GLU A 73 -10.48 -2.15 -5.55
CA GLU A 73 -11.08 -0.91 -5.05
C GLU A 73 -10.60 -0.61 -3.64
N PHE A 74 -10.08 0.61 -3.43
CA PHE A 74 -9.59 1.11 -2.16
C PHE A 74 -10.17 2.50 -1.87
N TYR A 75 -10.43 2.78 -0.60
CA TYR A 75 -10.84 4.10 -0.12
C TYR A 75 -9.67 4.82 0.53
N ASP A 76 -9.44 6.08 0.18
CA ASP A 76 -8.31 6.86 0.68
C ASP A 76 -8.35 7.15 2.19
N GLY A 77 -9.51 7.04 2.82
CA GLY A 77 -9.70 7.14 4.26
C GLY A 77 -9.53 5.84 5.03
N ASP A 78 -9.29 4.70 4.37
CA ASP A 78 -9.27 3.39 5.02
C ASP A 78 -7.86 2.76 5.02
N SER A 79 -7.69 1.67 5.76
CA SER A 79 -6.53 0.77 5.66
C SER A 79 -6.98 -0.65 5.28
N TYR A 80 -6.11 -1.37 4.56
CA TYR A 80 -6.43 -2.71 4.05
C TYR A 80 -5.26 -3.67 4.26
N ILE A 81 -5.58 -4.97 4.35
CA ILE A 81 -4.62 -6.06 4.31
C ILE A 81 -4.90 -6.89 3.07
N VAL A 82 -3.87 -7.18 2.28
CA VAL A 82 -3.94 -8.00 1.07
C VAL A 82 -2.98 -9.17 1.22
N LEU A 83 -3.49 -10.40 1.15
CA LEU A 83 -2.68 -11.61 1.13
C LEU A 83 -2.69 -12.20 -0.28
N HIS A 84 -1.52 -12.35 -0.86
CA HIS A 84 -1.31 -13.10 -2.09
C HIS A 84 -0.55 -14.39 -1.78
N SER A 85 -1.20 -15.54 -1.98
CA SER A 85 -0.60 -16.86 -1.82
C SER A 85 -0.37 -17.50 -3.18
N TYR A 86 0.85 -17.97 -3.45
CA TYR A 86 1.24 -18.54 -4.74
C TYR A 86 2.06 -19.82 -4.56
N ARG A 87 2.07 -20.70 -5.57
CA ARG A 87 2.89 -21.92 -5.53
C ARG A 87 4.36 -21.59 -5.76
N VAL A 88 5.24 -22.14 -4.94
CA VAL A 88 6.68 -22.00 -5.04
C VAL A 88 7.28 -23.29 -5.61
N GLY A 89 8.01 -23.21 -6.72
CA GLY A 89 8.65 -24.35 -7.38
C GLY A 89 7.87 -24.85 -8.61
N SER A 90 7.94 -26.16 -8.89
CA SER A 90 7.20 -26.77 -9.99
C SER A 90 5.69 -26.81 -9.70
N ALA A 91 4.88 -27.07 -10.73
CA ALA A 91 3.42 -27.12 -10.62
C ALA A 91 2.89 -28.12 -9.55
N ASP A 92 3.71 -29.13 -9.22
CA ASP A 92 3.40 -30.22 -8.26
C ASP A 92 3.87 -29.93 -6.83
N SER A 93 4.57 -28.81 -6.61
CA SER A 93 4.98 -28.39 -5.27
C SER A 93 3.77 -27.98 -4.44
N SER A 94 3.65 -28.56 -3.24
CA SER A 94 2.68 -28.13 -2.22
C SER A 94 3.16 -26.92 -1.42
N LYS A 95 4.42 -26.48 -1.58
CA LYS A 95 4.96 -25.31 -0.86
C LYS A 95 4.32 -24.04 -1.42
N LEU A 96 3.69 -23.27 -0.55
CA LEU A 96 3.17 -21.95 -0.85
C LEU A 96 4.14 -20.88 -0.39
N GLY A 97 4.22 -19.80 -1.18
CA GLY A 97 4.82 -18.54 -0.80
C GLY A 97 3.70 -17.54 -0.54
N HIS A 98 3.94 -16.62 0.38
CA HIS A 98 2.95 -15.67 0.85
C HIS A 98 3.54 -14.27 0.83
N ASP A 99 2.83 -13.33 0.22
CA ASP A 99 3.10 -11.90 0.33
C ASP A 99 1.90 -11.24 1.02
N ILE A 100 2.15 -10.56 2.13
CA ILE A 100 1.16 -9.75 2.85
C ILE A 100 1.46 -8.28 2.59
N PHE A 101 0.53 -7.56 1.99
CA PHE A 101 0.62 -6.12 1.80
C PHE A 101 -0.36 -5.44 2.75
N PHE A 102 0.09 -4.50 3.55
CA PHE A 102 -0.82 -3.60 4.25
C PHE A 102 -0.80 -2.23 3.58
N TRP A 103 -1.97 -1.83 3.09
CA TRP A 103 -2.16 -0.59 2.36
C TRP A 103 -2.70 0.49 3.29
N LEU A 104 -2.09 1.67 3.20
CA LEU A 104 -2.43 2.85 3.98
C LEU A 104 -2.96 3.94 3.04
N GLY A 105 -4.24 4.28 3.20
CA GLY A 105 -4.87 5.39 2.49
C GLY A 105 -4.25 6.74 2.87
N ALA A 106 -4.37 7.72 1.98
CA ALA A 106 -3.81 9.06 2.23
C ALA A 106 -4.45 9.79 3.43
N HIS A 107 -5.70 9.44 3.76
CA HIS A 107 -6.51 9.99 4.84
C HIS A 107 -6.85 8.96 5.92
N THR A 108 -6.19 7.78 5.92
CA THR A 108 -6.44 6.76 6.95
C THR A 108 -6.08 7.25 8.34
N THR A 109 -6.84 6.79 9.32
CA THR A 109 -6.65 7.18 10.71
C THR A 109 -5.53 6.40 11.37
N GLN A 110 -4.96 6.95 12.46
CA GLN A 110 -3.81 6.33 13.14
C GLN A 110 -4.14 4.93 13.64
N ASP A 111 -5.39 4.71 14.04
CA ASP A 111 -5.89 3.45 14.53
C ASP A 111 -6.03 2.38 13.48
N GLU A 112 -6.57 2.73 12.32
CA GLU A 112 -6.65 1.83 11.19
C GLU A 112 -5.26 1.46 10.70
N ALA A 113 -4.36 2.44 10.57
CA ALA A 113 -2.97 2.19 10.18
C ALA A 113 -2.23 1.31 11.18
N GLY A 114 -2.40 1.57 12.49
CA GLY A 114 -1.82 0.77 13.56
C GLY A 114 -2.39 -0.65 13.59
N THR A 115 -3.70 -0.78 13.41
CA THR A 115 -4.39 -2.08 13.35
C THR A 115 -3.93 -2.88 12.14
N ALA A 116 -3.83 -2.27 10.95
CA ALA A 116 -3.35 -2.93 9.75
C ALA A 116 -1.94 -3.48 9.93
N ALA A 117 -1.02 -2.67 10.47
CA ALA A 117 0.35 -3.09 10.75
C ALA A 117 0.40 -4.24 11.77
N TYR A 118 -0.34 -4.13 12.87
CA TYR A 118 -0.41 -5.17 13.91
C TYR A 118 -1.00 -6.48 13.37
N LYS A 119 -2.12 -6.39 12.65
CA LYS A 119 -2.82 -7.55 12.08
C LYS A 119 -2.05 -8.21 10.94
N THR A 120 -1.18 -7.48 10.22
CA THR A 120 -0.23 -8.08 9.29
C THR A 120 0.79 -8.97 9.98
N VAL A 121 1.31 -8.56 11.14
CA VAL A 121 2.22 -9.39 11.93
C VAL A 121 1.48 -10.61 12.50
N GLU A 122 0.24 -10.44 12.96
CA GLU A 122 -0.61 -11.54 13.42
C GLU A 122 -0.90 -12.55 12.29
N LEU A 123 -1.17 -12.08 11.06
CA LEU A 123 -1.37 -12.93 9.90
C LEU A 123 -0.09 -13.67 9.47
N ASP A 124 1.07 -13.02 9.53
CA ASP A 124 2.34 -13.70 9.25
C ASP A 124 2.61 -14.78 10.30
N GLU A 125 2.32 -14.52 11.56
CA GLU A 125 2.41 -15.53 12.62
C GLU A 125 1.46 -16.72 12.37
N PHE A 126 0.24 -16.45 11.92
CA PHE A 126 -0.70 -17.50 11.50
C PHE A 126 -0.14 -18.34 10.34
N LEU A 127 0.67 -17.73 9.48
CA LEU A 127 1.40 -18.40 8.39
C LEU A 127 2.78 -18.91 8.81
N HIS A 128 3.04 -19.02 10.12
CA HIS A 128 4.29 -19.50 10.70
C HIS A 128 5.54 -18.69 10.31
N GLY A 129 5.40 -17.38 10.11
CA GLY A 129 6.51 -16.50 9.72
C GLY A 129 6.99 -16.72 8.28
N ALA A 130 6.17 -17.34 7.44
CA ALA A 130 6.53 -17.67 6.06
C ALA A 130 6.24 -16.53 5.07
N ALA A 131 5.56 -15.46 5.49
CA ALA A 131 5.13 -14.42 4.58
C ALA A 131 6.12 -13.25 4.49
N THR A 132 6.31 -12.74 3.27
CA THR A 132 6.97 -11.46 3.07
C THR A 132 5.97 -10.34 3.36
N GLN A 133 6.32 -9.41 4.23
CA GLN A 133 5.45 -8.30 4.64
C GLN A 133 5.82 -7.04 3.87
N HIS A 134 4.84 -6.37 3.28
CA HIS A 134 5.01 -5.16 2.44
C HIS A 134 4.17 -4.01 3.00
N ARG A 135 4.80 -2.86 3.20
CA ARG A 135 4.12 -1.60 3.55
C ARG A 135 3.82 -0.82 2.29
N GLU A 136 2.54 -0.66 1.99
CA GLU A 136 2.06 0.05 0.81
C GLU A 136 1.40 1.38 1.20
N VAL A 137 1.86 2.48 0.60
CA VAL A 137 1.25 3.81 0.80
C VAL A 137 0.54 4.24 -0.48
N GLN A 138 -0.64 4.84 -0.35
CA GLN A 138 -1.45 5.25 -1.51
C GLN A 138 -0.67 6.06 -2.56
N SER A 139 0.19 6.98 -2.13
CA SER A 139 0.95 7.87 -3.01
C SER A 139 2.10 7.17 -3.75
N SER A 140 2.49 5.96 -3.34
CA SER A 140 3.62 5.23 -3.91
C SER A 140 3.49 3.72 -3.65
N PRO A 141 2.50 3.04 -4.27
CA PRO A 141 2.37 1.60 -4.18
C PRO A 141 3.46 0.91 -5.01
N SER A 142 3.92 -0.25 -4.54
CA SER A 142 4.89 -1.08 -5.24
C SER A 142 4.33 -1.62 -6.56
N ASN A 143 5.22 -1.96 -7.50
CA ASN A 143 4.81 -2.60 -8.75
C ASN A 143 4.25 -3.99 -8.51
N GLU A 144 4.77 -4.68 -7.49
CA GLU A 144 4.31 -5.97 -6.99
C GLU A 144 2.84 -5.88 -6.56
N PHE A 145 2.49 -4.88 -5.75
CA PHE A 145 1.11 -4.63 -5.34
C PHE A 145 0.20 -4.30 -6.53
N LEU A 146 0.63 -3.38 -7.41
CA LEU A 146 -0.15 -3.00 -8.60
C LEU A 146 -0.37 -4.18 -9.55
N ALA A 147 0.57 -5.14 -9.62
CA ALA A 147 0.46 -6.33 -10.46
C ALA A 147 -0.60 -7.33 -9.98
N LEU A 148 -0.97 -7.29 -8.68
CA LEU A 148 -1.98 -8.19 -8.13
C LEU A 148 -3.37 -7.93 -8.70
N PHE A 149 -3.63 -6.67 -9.08
CA PHE A 149 -4.95 -6.23 -9.50
C PHE A 149 -4.92 -5.84 -10.98
N PRO A 150 -5.83 -6.39 -11.82
CA PRO A 150 -5.96 -5.97 -13.22
C PRO A 150 -6.46 -4.51 -13.35
N ARG A 151 -7.03 -3.98 -12.27
CA ARG A 151 -7.48 -2.60 -12.11
C ARG A 151 -7.29 -2.18 -10.66
N VAL A 152 -6.73 -1.00 -10.45
CA VAL A 152 -6.71 -0.34 -9.14
C VAL A 152 -7.57 0.91 -9.22
N SER A 153 -8.59 1.01 -8.37
CA SER A 153 -9.43 2.19 -8.19
C SER A 153 -9.26 2.73 -6.78
N ILE A 154 -8.98 4.02 -6.65
CA ILE A 154 -8.85 4.72 -5.37
C ILE A 154 -9.95 5.77 -5.32
N ARG A 155 -10.81 5.68 -4.32
CA ARG A 155 -11.99 6.53 -4.13
C ARG A 155 -11.85 7.36 -2.86
N ARG A 156 -12.52 8.51 -2.82
CA ARG A 156 -12.56 9.36 -1.63
C ARG A 156 -13.52 8.78 -0.58
N GLY A 157 -13.20 9.02 0.68
CA GLY A 157 -14.02 8.63 1.82
C GLY A 157 -13.47 7.38 2.52
N GLY A 158 -14.31 6.72 3.31
CA GLY A 158 -13.90 5.59 4.13
C GLY A 158 -14.95 5.22 5.18
N VAL A 159 -14.60 4.28 6.05
CA VAL A 159 -15.36 3.93 7.26
C VAL A 159 -15.08 4.95 8.35
N ARG A 160 -16.02 5.06 9.29
CA ARG A 160 -15.87 5.91 10.46
C ARG A 160 -14.76 5.34 11.36
N SER A 161 -13.81 6.17 11.78
CA SER A 161 -12.74 5.78 12.72
C SER A 161 -13.29 5.32 14.08
N GLY A 162 -12.57 4.39 14.71
CA GLY A 162 -12.86 3.90 16.06
C GLY A 162 -12.45 4.85 17.18
N PHE A 163 -11.71 5.94 16.90
CA PHE A 163 -11.17 6.87 17.91
C PHE A 163 -11.83 8.24 17.94
N ARG A 164 -12.59 8.64 16.91
CA ARG A 164 -13.25 9.95 16.89
C ARG A 164 -14.56 9.94 16.10
N HIS A 165 -15.62 10.46 16.73
CA HIS A 165 -16.87 10.77 16.04
C HIS A 165 -16.61 11.88 15.01
N VAL A 166 -16.70 11.54 13.74
CA VAL A 166 -16.99 12.51 12.68
C VAL A 166 -18.51 12.47 12.55
N GLU A 167 -19.17 13.58 12.87
CA GLU A 167 -20.59 13.75 12.55
C GLU A 167 -20.74 13.42 11.06
N GLN A 168 -21.59 12.45 10.71
CA GLN A 168 -22.05 12.33 9.33
C GLN A 168 -22.46 13.72 8.93
N ASP A 169 -21.82 14.30 7.90
CA ASP A 169 -22.11 15.65 7.41
C ASP A 169 -23.63 15.83 7.41
N GLY A 170 -24.09 16.56 8.42
CA GLY A 170 -25.49 16.55 8.80
C GLY A 170 -26.29 17.18 7.69
N GLU A 171 -27.26 16.45 7.14
CA GLU A 171 -28.54 16.93 6.59
C GLU A 171 -28.53 18.21 5.70
N ASN A 172 -27.40 18.64 5.15
CA ASN A 172 -27.25 19.88 4.39
C ASN A 172 -26.23 19.71 3.26
N ALA A 173 -26.59 18.94 2.23
CA ALA A 173 -25.97 19.06 0.91
C ALA A 173 -27.02 18.87 -0.18
N LYS A 174 -27.62 19.97 -0.63
CA LYS A 174 -28.48 20.03 -1.84
C LYS A 174 -27.67 20.10 -3.14
N GLU A 175 -26.34 19.99 -3.08
CA GLU A 175 -25.52 19.94 -4.28
C GLU A 175 -25.32 18.48 -4.71
N PRO A 176 -25.56 18.14 -6.00
CA PRO A 176 -25.25 16.81 -6.50
C PRO A 176 -23.75 16.56 -6.36
N ILE A 177 -23.38 15.47 -5.68
CA ILE A 177 -21.99 15.04 -5.53
C ILE A 177 -21.44 14.81 -6.94
N ARG A 178 -20.51 15.67 -7.38
CA ARG A 178 -19.77 15.52 -8.64
C ARG A 178 -18.51 14.71 -8.38
N THR A 179 -18.30 13.66 -9.16
CA THR A 179 -17.12 12.80 -9.03
C THR A 179 -16.26 12.94 -10.28
N LEU A 180 -14.97 13.25 -10.09
CA LEU A 180 -13.99 13.28 -11.17
C LEU A 180 -12.96 12.16 -10.94
N LEU A 181 -12.89 11.22 -11.88
CA LEU A 181 -11.92 10.12 -11.87
C LEU A 181 -10.82 10.40 -12.89
N ARG A 182 -9.57 10.43 -12.45
CA ARG A 182 -8.39 10.49 -13.30
C ARG A 182 -7.91 9.06 -13.61
N VAL A 183 -7.77 8.72 -14.88
CA VAL A 183 -7.34 7.42 -15.39
C VAL A 183 -5.96 7.56 -16.01
N PHE A 184 -4.96 6.92 -15.41
CA PHE A 184 -3.56 7.07 -15.80
C PHE A 184 -2.74 5.81 -15.50
N ARG A 185 -1.64 5.60 -16.24
CA ARG A 185 -0.64 4.57 -15.92
C ARG A 185 0.56 5.20 -15.19
N PRO A 186 0.84 4.83 -13.92
CA PRO A 186 2.03 5.32 -13.21
C PRO A 186 3.34 4.81 -13.84
N GLY A 187 4.03 5.63 -14.64
CA GLY A 187 5.29 5.26 -15.29
C GLY A 187 5.21 3.93 -16.06
N ALA A 188 6.08 2.98 -15.72
CA ALA A 188 6.12 1.64 -16.30
C ALA A 188 5.30 0.60 -15.53
N ALA A 189 4.38 1.02 -14.65
CA ALA A 189 3.55 0.11 -13.87
C ALA A 189 2.72 -0.83 -14.76
N PRO A 190 2.50 -2.08 -14.31
CA PRO A 190 1.77 -3.08 -15.09
C PRO A 190 0.30 -2.66 -15.30
N SER A 191 -0.32 -2.08 -14.29
CA SER A 191 -1.74 -1.78 -14.23
C SER A 191 -2.05 -0.29 -14.41
N VAL A 192 -3.22 0.02 -14.97
CA VAL A 192 -3.78 1.38 -15.05
C VAL A 192 -4.51 1.68 -13.74
N VAL A 193 -4.32 2.87 -13.21
CA VAL A 193 -4.95 3.36 -11.97
C VAL A 193 -6.11 4.30 -12.32
N VAL A 194 -7.18 4.20 -11.55
CA VAL A 194 -8.35 5.08 -11.58
C VAL A 194 -8.43 5.79 -10.22
N HIS A 195 -8.06 7.07 -10.16
CA HIS A 195 -7.98 7.81 -8.90
C HIS A 195 -9.02 8.94 -8.85
N GLU A 196 -9.77 9.02 -7.77
CA GLU A 196 -10.71 10.11 -7.55
C GLU A 196 -10.01 11.41 -7.12
N VAL A 197 -10.11 12.44 -7.97
CA VAL A 197 -9.48 13.75 -7.78
C VAL A 197 -10.55 14.82 -7.51
N ALA A 198 -10.10 16.02 -7.11
CA ALA A 198 -11.03 17.12 -6.88
C ALA A 198 -11.78 17.45 -8.20
N PRO A 199 -13.10 17.67 -8.17
CA PRO A 199 -13.89 17.95 -9.38
C PRO A 199 -13.71 19.40 -9.86
N THR A 200 -12.47 19.80 -10.11
CA THR A 200 -12.08 21.14 -10.57
C THR A 200 -11.28 21.04 -11.88
N TRP A 201 -11.36 22.09 -12.72
CA TRP A 201 -10.62 22.12 -13.97
C TRP A 201 -9.10 22.11 -13.71
N GLU A 202 -8.69 22.60 -12.55
CA GLU A 202 -7.31 22.58 -12.12
C GLU A 202 -6.78 21.17 -12.02
N SER A 203 -7.61 20.14 -11.76
CA SER A 203 -7.18 18.74 -11.64
C SER A 203 -6.86 18.07 -12.98
N LEU A 204 -7.18 18.71 -14.11
CA LEU A 204 -6.94 18.17 -15.45
C LEU A 204 -5.44 18.12 -15.78
N ASP A 205 -5.08 17.19 -16.66
CA ASP A 205 -3.75 17.06 -17.23
C ASP A 205 -3.85 16.59 -18.68
N ASP A 206 -3.10 17.25 -19.57
CA ASP A 206 -3.13 16.95 -21.01
C ASP A 206 -2.68 15.51 -21.32
N GLY A 207 -1.95 14.85 -20.42
CA GLY A 207 -1.40 13.51 -20.59
C GLY A 207 -2.32 12.36 -20.18
N ASP A 208 -3.50 12.61 -19.59
CA ASP A 208 -4.33 11.57 -18.98
C ASP A 208 -5.80 11.61 -19.48
N VAL A 209 -6.59 10.62 -19.06
CA VAL A 209 -8.04 10.55 -19.34
C VAL A 209 -8.83 10.82 -18.07
N PHE A 210 -9.92 11.58 -18.17
CA PHE A 210 -10.76 11.93 -17.02
C PHE A 210 -12.21 11.51 -17.27
N VAL A 211 -12.85 10.95 -16.25
CA VAL A 211 -14.26 10.56 -16.25
C VAL A 211 -14.98 11.41 -15.22
N LEU A 212 -15.91 12.25 -15.67
CA LEU A 212 -16.72 13.13 -14.83
C LEU A 212 -18.16 12.60 -14.76
N ASP A 213 -18.58 12.20 -13.56
CA ASP A 213 -19.99 11.93 -13.23
C ASP A 213 -20.56 13.19 -12.56
N THR A 214 -21.55 13.81 -13.20
CA THR A 214 -22.21 15.00 -12.68
C THR A 214 -23.36 14.68 -11.72
N GLY A 215 -23.66 13.39 -11.47
CA GLY A 215 -24.74 12.95 -10.59
C GLY A 215 -26.14 13.05 -11.19
N GLU A 216 -26.26 13.54 -12.43
CA GLU A 216 -27.51 13.70 -13.16
C GLU A 216 -27.77 12.50 -14.08
N SER A 217 -27.74 12.72 -15.40
CA SER A 217 -28.05 11.73 -16.44
C SER A 217 -26.95 11.55 -17.48
N LYS A 218 -25.76 12.13 -17.27
CA LYS A 218 -24.68 12.09 -18.25
C LYS A 218 -23.30 11.96 -17.62
N ILE A 219 -22.50 11.03 -18.15
CA ILE A 219 -21.08 10.87 -17.84
C ILE A 219 -20.25 11.45 -18.99
N TRP A 220 -19.26 12.26 -18.65
CA TRP A 220 -18.33 12.85 -19.61
C TRP A 220 -16.98 12.15 -19.53
N VAL A 221 -16.43 11.76 -20.67
CA VAL A 221 -15.06 11.24 -20.77
C VAL A 221 -14.22 12.27 -21.52
N TRP A 222 -13.33 12.94 -20.82
CA TRP A 222 -12.41 13.91 -21.39
C TRP A 222 -11.06 13.24 -21.65
N GLN A 223 -10.61 13.26 -22.90
CA GLN A 223 -9.34 12.66 -23.32
C GLN A 223 -8.30 13.74 -23.61
N GLY A 224 -7.26 13.82 -22.78
CA GLY A 224 -6.14 14.74 -23.00
C GLY A 224 -5.40 14.44 -24.32
N VAL A 225 -4.74 15.44 -24.90
CA VAL A 225 -4.00 15.24 -26.17
C VAL A 225 -2.86 14.23 -26.07
N GLY A 226 -2.26 14.04 -24.90
CA GLY A 226 -1.13 13.14 -24.65
C GLY A 226 -1.50 11.77 -24.08
N CYS A 227 -2.79 11.46 -23.90
CA CYS A 227 -3.19 10.23 -23.22
C CYS A 227 -2.95 8.94 -24.00
N ASN A 228 -2.64 7.88 -23.27
CA ASN A 228 -2.27 6.58 -23.81
C ASN A 228 -3.52 5.77 -24.24
N PRO A 229 -3.48 5.01 -25.36
CA PRO A 229 -4.54 4.07 -25.73
C PRO A 229 -5.03 3.14 -24.61
N MET A 230 -4.13 2.70 -23.72
CA MET A 230 -4.49 1.83 -22.59
C MET A 230 -5.30 2.56 -21.51
N GLU A 231 -5.07 3.86 -21.33
CA GLU A 231 -5.85 4.72 -20.42
C GLU A 231 -7.24 4.95 -21.01
N LYS A 232 -7.35 5.19 -22.33
CA LYS A 232 -8.64 5.31 -23.03
C LYS A 232 -9.47 4.03 -22.91
N ALA A 233 -8.86 2.88 -23.15
CA ALA A 233 -9.55 1.59 -23.01
C ALA A 233 -10.01 1.35 -21.57
N LYS A 234 -9.20 1.71 -20.58
CA LYS A 234 -9.58 1.59 -19.17
C LYS A 234 -10.71 2.55 -18.81
N ALA A 235 -10.68 3.80 -19.26
CA ALA A 235 -11.76 4.76 -19.04
C ALA A 235 -13.08 4.26 -19.62
N ALA A 236 -13.07 3.67 -20.83
CA ALA A 236 -14.26 3.07 -21.42
C ALA A 236 -14.83 1.93 -20.56
N GLN A 237 -13.97 1.07 -19.99
CA GLN A 237 -14.40 0.03 -19.05
C GLN A 237 -15.02 0.61 -17.77
N VAL A 238 -14.39 1.63 -17.17
CA VAL A 238 -14.91 2.31 -15.97
C VAL A 238 -16.30 2.88 -16.23
N VAL A 239 -16.49 3.54 -17.37
CA VAL A 239 -17.76 4.15 -17.74
C VAL A 239 -18.83 3.07 -18.00
N HIS A 240 -18.46 1.97 -18.67
CA HIS A 240 -19.37 0.85 -18.85
C HIS A 240 -19.88 0.30 -17.51
N ASP A 241 -18.97 0.07 -16.55
CA ASP A 241 -19.35 -0.41 -15.21
C ASP A 241 -20.26 0.60 -14.48
N MET A 242 -20.02 1.90 -14.65
CA MET A 242 -20.85 2.96 -14.06
C MET A 242 -22.25 3.05 -14.68
N THR A 243 -22.40 2.74 -15.96
CA THR A 243 -23.70 2.76 -16.66
C THR A 243 -24.49 1.46 -16.55
N LEU A 244 -23.86 0.34 -16.20
CA LEU A 244 -24.60 -0.90 -15.90
C LEU A 244 -25.64 -0.69 -14.77
N ALA A 245 -25.34 0.18 -13.80
CA ALA A 245 -26.22 0.48 -12.68
C ALA A 245 -27.18 1.66 -12.93
N LYS A 246 -26.99 2.44 -14.00
CA LYS A 246 -27.73 3.69 -14.25
C LYS A 246 -28.00 3.88 -15.75
N HIS A 247 -29.24 4.18 -16.15
CA HIS A 247 -29.57 4.54 -17.55
C HIS A 247 -29.05 5.95 -17.87
N VAL A 248 -27.74 6.07 -18.06
CA VAL A 248 -27.00 7.33 -18.15
C VAL A 248 -26.34 7.45 -19.53
N ASP A 249 -26.46 8.63 -20.14
CA ASP A 249 -25.81 8.95 -21.42
C ASP A 249 -24.31 9.13 -21.23
N VAL A 250 -23.52 8.79 -22.24
CA VAL A 250 -22.05 8.90 -22.19
C VAL A 250 -21.58 9.73 -23.37
N GLU A 251 -20.85 10.81 -23.09
CA GLU A 251 -20.19 11.59 -24.15
C GLU A 251 -18.67 11.58 -23.97
N VAL A 252 -17.99 11.09 -24.99
CA VAL A 252 -16.53 11.10 -25.08
C VAL A 252 -16.12 12.32 -25.90
N VAL A 253 -15.25 13.15 -25.33
CA VAL A 253 -14.71 14.36 -25.97
C VAL A 253 -13.19 14.34 -25.94
N ALA A 254 -12.55 14.55 -27.09
CA ALA A 254 -11.12 14.82 -27.13
C ALA A 254 -10.85 16.29 -26.76
N GLN A 255 -9.74 16.56 -26.08
CA GLN A 255 -9.35 17.91 -25.66
C GLN A 255 -9.33 18.93 -26.82
N ALA A 256 -8.90 18.50 -28.01
CA ALA A 256 -8.84 19.34 -29.21
C ALA A 256 -10.22 19.71 -29.81
N GLU A 257 -11.30 19.07 -29.37
CA GLU A 257 -12.65 19.39 -29.84
C GLU A 257 -13.21 20.63 -29.12
N SER A 258 -13.96 21.47 -29.83
CA SER A 258 -14.64 22.64 -29.24
C SER A 258 -15.59 22.25 -28.09
N ARG A 259 -16.17 21.05 -28.15
CA ARG A 259 -17.06 20.50 -27.11
C ARG A 259 -16.35 20.19 -25.80
N SER A 260 -15.02 20.00 -25.79
CA SER A 260 -14.24 19.76 -24.57
C SER A 260 -14.37 20.91 -23.56
N ARG A 261 -14.64 22.13 -24.05
CA ARG A 261 -14.92 23.32 -23.23
C ARG A 261 -16.06 23.09 -22.24
N ARG A 262 -17.08 22.32 -22.62
CA ARG A 262 -18.20 22.01 -21.72
C ARG A 262 -17.74 21.28 -20.46
N VAL A 263 -16.79 20.34 -20.58
CA VAL A 263 -16.24 19.63 -19.42
C VAL A 263 -15.47 20.59 -18.51
N VAL A 264 -14.65 21.47 -19.09
CA VAL A 264 -13.90 22.49 -18.33
C VAL A 264 -14.85 23.43 -17.56
N THR A 265 -15.93 23.89 -18.21
CA THR A 265 -16.97 24.71 -17.56
C THR A 265 -17.71 23.95 -16.46
N LEU A 266 -18.06 22.68 -16.67
CA LEU A 266 -18.69 21.84 -15.65
C LEU A 266 -17.80 21.65 -14.40
N LEU A 267 -16.49 21.71 -14.59
CA LEU A 267 -15.48 21.68 -13.53
C LEU A 267 -15.15 23.08 -12.96
N GLY A 268 -15.98 24.09 -13.23
CA GLY A 268 -15.84 25.44 -12.68
C GLY A 268 -14.87 26.37 -13.44
N GLY A 269 -14.44 25.99 -14.65
CA GLY A 269 -13.65 26.88 -15.51
C GLY A 269 -14.48 28.02 -16.11
N THR A 270 -13.83 29.15 -16.36
CA THR A 270 -14.42 30.34 -16.99
C THR A 270 -14.01 30.45 -18.45
N ASP A 271 -14.51 31.47 -19.16
CA ASP A 271 -14.10 31.77 -20.54
C ASP A 271 -12.61 32.13 -20.66
N GLU A 272 -11.95 32.46 -19.56
CA GLU A 272 -10.51 32.74 -19.50
C GLU A 272 -9.65 31.50 -19.21
N THR A 273 -10.26 30.39 -18.76
CA THR A 273 -9.52 29.16 -18.49
C THR A 273 -8.86 28.65 -19.77
N PRO A 274 -7.60 28.18 -19.73
CA PRO A 274 -6.95 27.58 -20.90
C PRO A 274 -7.75 26.41 -21.48
N THR A 275 -7.60 26.16 -22.79
CA THR A 275 -8.13 24.95 -23.45
C THR A 275 -7.09 23.83 -23.56
N SER A 276 -5.81 24.19 -23.34
CA SER A 276 -4.65 23.31 -23.43
C SER A 276 -3.55 23.75 -22.48
N GLY A 277 -2.60 22.87 -22.21
CA GLY A 277 -1.50 23.12 -21.28
C GLY A 277 -1.88 22.84 -19.83
N PHE A 278 -2.89 22.00 -19.58
CA PHE A 278 -3.20 21.56 -18.23
C PHE A 278 -2.06 20.68 -17.73
N LYS A 279 -1.53 21.01 -16.56
CA LYS A 279 -0.42 20.28 -15.93
C LYS A 279 -0.73 20.05 -14.48
N GLN A 280 -1.03 18.81 -14.13
CA GLN A 280 -1.20 18.39 -12.76
C GLN A 280 -0.36 17.17 -12.44
N PRO A 281 0.45 17.22 -11.37
CA PRO A 281 1.13 16.04 -10.86
C PRO A 281 0.15 14.89 -10.63
N ARG A 282 0.56 13.68 -11.00
CA ARG A 282 -0.24 12.48 -10.74
C ARG A 282 -0.27 12.22 -9.22
N PRO A 283 -1.41 11.79 -8.64
CA PRO A 283 -1.51 11.49 -7.20
C PRO A 283 -0.60 10.34 -6.74
N ILE A 284 -0.16 9.49 -7.68
CA ILE A 284 0.74 8.37 -7.43
C ILE A 284 2.07 8.63 -8.13
N ALA A 285 3.15 8.65 -7.35
CA ALA A 285 4.51 8.79 -7.85
C ALA A 285 4.91 7.56 -8.68
N SER A 286 5.57 7.77 -9.82
CA SER A 286 6.13 6.64 -10.57
C SER A 286 7.52 6.28 -10.06
N ALA A 287 7.78 4.99 -9.90
CA ALA A 287 9.08 4.45 -9.53
C ALA A 287 10.23 4.92 -10.46
N GLY A 288 9.94 5.35 -11.69
CA GLY A 288 10.91 5.83 -12.70
C GLY A 288 11.07 7.34 -12.79
N THR A 289 10.12 8.15 -12.31
CA THR A 289 10.27 9.62 -12.30
C THR A 289 11.19 10.14 -11.19
N ARG A 290 11.67 9.26 -10.30
CA ARG A 290 12.69 9.57 -9.27
C ARG A 290 14.02 10.11 -9.83
N SER A 291 14.21 10.12 -11.16
CA SER A 291 15.39 10.70 -11.83
C SER A 291 15.05 11.70 -12.96
N ALA A 292 13.76 11.90 -13.29
CA ALA A 292 13.38 12.55 -14.55
C ALA A 292 12.55 13.84 -14.41
N SER A 293 12.11 14.23 -13.21
CA SER A 293 11.37 15.49 -13.00
C SER A 293 12.27 16.69 -12.66
N SER A 294 13.49 16.73 -13.18
CA SER A 294 14.22 17.99 -13.38
C SER A 294 14.43 18.21 -14.87
N THR A 295 13.58 19.05 -15.46
CA THR A 295 13.93 19.75 -16.70
C THR A 295 15.31 20.38 -16.52
N ALA A 296 16.20 20.07 -17.46
CA ALA A 296 17.59 20.52 -17.59
C ALA A 296 18.62 19.84 -16.66
N ALA A 297 19.47 19.02 -17.29
CA ALA A 297 20.89 18.87 -17.01
C ALA A 297 21.32 18.91 -15.53
N SER A 298 21.05 17.83 -14.80
CA SER A 298 22.01 17.40 -13.77
C SER A 298 22.15 15.89 -13.84
N SER A 299 23.34 15.43 -14.24
CA SER A 299 23.77 14.05 -14.10
C SER A 299 24.04 13.80 -12.61
N SER A 300 22.99 13.75 -11.80
CA SER A 300 23.09 13.22 -10.44
C SER A 300 23.49 11.74 -10.60
N PRO A 301 24.59 11.26 -9.99
CA PRO A 301 24.95 9.86 -10.07
C PRO A 301 23.76 9.03 -9.58
N ALA A 302 23.43 7.96 -10.32
CA ALA A 302 22.39 7.03 -9.90
C ALA A 302 22.68 6.59 -8.46
N ARG A 303 21.69 6.74 -7.56
CA ARG A 303 21.82 6.37 -6.16
C ARG A 303 22.35 4.93 -6.06
N PRO A 304 23.48 4.68 -5.38
CA PRO A 304 24.03 3.34 -5.30
C PRO A 304 23.14 2.44 -4.45
N ARG A 305 23.17 1.13 -4.74
CA ARG A 305 22.55 0.12 -3.88
C ARG A 305 23.37 0.02 -2.59
N ARG A 306 22.74 0.09 -1.43
CA ARG A 306 23.43 0.02 -0.13
C ARG A 306 22.93 -1.14 0.70
N LEU A 307 23.84 -1.89 1.31
CA LEU A 307 23.52 -2.97 2.25
C LEU A 307 24.03 -2.59 3.63
N PHE A 308 23.17 -2.62 4.62
CA PHE A 308 23.50 -2.40 6.02
C PHE A 308 23.24 -3.66 6.84
N ARG A 309 24.00 -3.87 7.91
CA ARG A 309 23.84 -4.96 8.89
C ARG A 309 23.45 -4.36 10.23
N LEU A 310 22.38 -4.87 10.81
CA LEU A 310 21.94 -4.61 12.17
C LEU A 310 22.34 -5.83 13.02
N SER A 311 23.34 -5.64 13.89
CA SER A 311 23.95 -6.73 14.67
C SER A 311 24.17 -6.31 16.12
N ASP A 312 23.96 -7.21 17.07
CA ASP A 312 24.35 -7.04 18.47
C ASP A 312 25.58 -7.86 18.89
N ALA A 313 26.27 -8.49 17.94
CA ALA A 313 27.44 -9.34 18.18
C ALA A 313 28.59 -8.64 18.94
N SER A 314 28.66 -7.30 18.88
CA SER A 314 29.63 -6.50 19.63
C SER A 314 29.29 -6.33 21.13
N GLY A 315 28.13 -6.84 21.57
CA GLY A 315 27.54 -6.62 22.89
C GLY A 315 26.63 -5.39 22.96
N GLN A 316 26.55 -4.59 21.90
CA GLN A 316 25.59 -3.52 21.70
C GLN A 316 25.08 -3.56 20.26
N LEU A 317 23.82 -3.15 20.06
CA LEU A 317 23.21 -3.08 18.75
C LEU A 317 23.87 -2.00 17.88
N SER A 318 24.50 -2.39 16.78
CA SER A 318 25.10 -1.51 15.78
C SER A 318 24.38 -1.62 14.44
N PHE A 319 24.42 -0.53 13.65
CA PHE A 319 23.83 -0.47 12.32
C PHE A 319 24.89 0.02 11.33
N ASP A 320 25.56 -0.92 10.67
CA ASP A 320 26.80 -0.68 9.93
C ASP A 320 26.62 -0.88 8.42
N LEU A 321 27.27 -0.03 7.61
CA LEU A 321 27.27 -0.15 6.15
C LEU A 321 28.22 -1.29 5.72
N VAL A 322 27.66 -2.33 5.10
CA VAL A 322 28.38 -3.50 4.58
C VAL A 322 28.82 -3.29 3.14
N LYS A 323 27.94 -2.71 2.31
CA LYS A 323 28.21 -2.42 0.89
C LYS A 323 27.62 -1.08 0.47
N ASP A 324 28.40 -0.31 -0.28
CA ASP A 324 27.98 0.93 -0.95
C ASP A 324 28.24 0.80 -2.45
N GLY A 325 27.27 0.23 -3.16
CA GLY A 325 27.37 -0.18 -4.55
C GLY A 325 27.93 -1.59 -4.76
N GLY A 326 28.10 -1.95 -6.03
CA GLY A 326 28.58 -3.28 -6.43
C GLY A 326 27.54 -4.40 -6.32
N ARG A 327 27.98 -5.64 -6.55
CA ARG A 327 27.11 -6.82 -6.53
C ARG A 327 26.79 -7.23 -5.09
N ILE A 328 25.49 -7.32 -4.79
CA ILE A 328 24.96 -7.88 -3.55
C ILE A 328 24.47 -9.30 -3.84
N SER A 329 24.65 -10.23 -2.91
CA SER A 329 24.29 -11.63 -3.07
C SER A 329 23.86 -12.24 -1.74
N THR A 330 23.31 -13.44 -1.79
CA THR A 330 22.95 -14.19 -0.58
C THR A 330 24.15 -14.51 0.32
N ALA A 331 25.37 -14.53 -0.22
CA ALA A 331 26.59 -14.73 0.57
C ALA A 331 26.95 -13.53 1.47
N ASP A 332 26.34 -12.37 1.24
CA ASP A 332 26.53 -11.17 2.05
C ASP A 332 25.56 -11.10 3.24
N LEU A 333 24.61 -12.04 3.33
CA LEU A 333 23.57 -12.10 4.35
C LEU A 333 23.94 -13.19 5.36
N ASP A 334 24.32 -12.75 6.56
CA ASP A 334 24.65 -13.63 7.67
C ASP A 334 23.37 -14.11 8.38
N GLY A 335 23.22 -15.41 8.59
CA GLY A 335 22.03 -16.01 9.20
C GLY A 335 21.74 -15.54 10.61
N ASP A 336 22.75 -14.98 11.28
CA ASP A 336 22.70 -14.57 12.67
C ASP A 336 22.33 -13.08 12.86
N ASP A 337 21.98 -12.33 11.81
CA ASP A 337 21.65 -10.90 11.92
C ASP A 337 20.50 -10.44 11.00
N VAL A 338 20.13 -9.16 11.14
CA VAL A 338 19.17 -8.47 10.26
C VAL A 338 19.90 -7.55 9.28
N PHE A 339 19.48 -7.55 8.02
CA PHE A 339 20.09 -6.72 6.97
C PHE A 339 19.07 -5.76 6.37
N LEU A 340 19.50 -4.54 6.06
CA LEU A 340 18.71 -3.56 5.31
C LEU A 340 19.36 -3.31 3.95
N LEU A 341 18.64 -3.62 2.88
CA LEU A 341 19.02 -3.34 1.50
C LEU A 341 18.22 -2.16 0.96
N ASP A 342 18.91 -1.07 0.64
CA ASP A 342 18.39 0.01 -0.19
C ASP A 342 18.66 -0.31 -1.66
N ASP A 343 17.62 -0.69 -2.40
CA ASP A 343 17.72 -1.01 -3.83
C ASP A 343 17.68 0.26 -4.70
N ALA A 344 18.66 1.15 -4.50
CA ALA A 344 18.81 2.39 -5.25
C ALA A 344 17.55 3.28 -5.19
N GLY A 345 16.92 3.35 -4.02
CA GLY A 345 15.68 4.07 -3.79
C GLY A 345 14.43 3.41 -4.38
N ARG A 346 14.51 2.22 -4.99
CA ARG A 346 13.35 1.49 -5.55
C ARG A 346 12.42 0.96 -4.47
N THR A 347 13.00 0.15 -3.60
CA THR A 347 12.37 -0.51 -2.45
C THR A 347 13.45 -0.67 -1.38
N VAL A 348 13.08 -0.46 -0.12
CA VAL A 348 13.91 -0.85 1.02
C VAL A 348 13.49 -2.26 1.45
N TRP A 349 14.43 -3.19 1.41
CA TRP A 349 14.23 -4.56 1.87
C TRP A 349 14.88 -4.75 3.23
N VAL A 350 14.19 -5.44 4.12
CA VAL A 350 14.73 -5.92 5.40
C VAL A 350 14.75 -7.43 5.33
N TRP A 351 15.94 -8.01 5.41
CA TRP A 351 16.12 -9.46 5.50
C TRP A 351 16.41 -9.85 6.94
N GLU A 352 15.63 -10.78 7.47
CA GLU A 352 15.70 -11.24 8.85
C GLU A 352 16.34 -12.63 8.90
N GLY A 353 17.56 -12.69 9.47
CA GLY A 353 18.27 -13.94 9.71
C GLY A 353 17.52 -14.84 10.69
N SER A 354 17.55 -16.15 10.43
CA SER A 354 16.91 -17.14 11.31
C SER A 354 17.52 -17.15 12.71
N GLY A 355 18.85 -16.99 12.81
CA GLY A 355 19.63 -16.90 14.04
C GLY A 355 19.67 -15.50 14.66
N ALA A 356 19.11 -14.49 13.99
CA ALA A 356 19.11 -13.11 14.47
C ALA A 356 18.47 -12.96 15.86
N SER A 357 19.06 -12.07 16.65
CA SER A 357 18.70 -11.86 18.04
C SER A 357 17.29 -11.30 18.17
N ARG A 358 16.67 -11.50 19.34
CA ARG A 358 15.36 -10.92 19.65
C ARG A 358 15.41 -9.39 19.57
N GLU A 359 16.51 -8.78 20.01
CA GLU A 359 16.65 -7.33 20.00
C GLU A 359 16.69 -6.80 18.57
N GLU A 360 17.45 -7.44 17.68
CA GLU A 360 17.52 -7.13 16.25
C GLU A 360 16.15 -7.28 15.57
N LYS A 361 15.50 -8.44 15.75
CA LYS A 361 14.17 -8.77 15.20
C LYS A 361 13.07 -7.82 15.71
N SER A 362 13.21 -7.24 16.90
CA SER A 362 12.21 -6.29 17.42
C SER A 362 12.38 -4.87 16.86
N ARG A 363 13.59 -4.52 16.39
CA ARG A 363 13.93 -3.13 16.04
C ARG A 363 13.96 -2.83 14.55
N TRP A 364 13.84 -3.84 13.67
CA TRP A 364 13.97 -3.65 12.23
C TRP A 364 13.05 -2.55 11.67
N LEU A 365 11.80 -2.44 12.14
CA LEU A 365 10.85 -1.44 11.63
C LEU A 365 11.27 -0.03 12.05
N ALA A 366 11.72 0.13 13.30
CA ALA A 366 12.23 1.40 13.80
C ALA A 366 13.51 1.81 13.07
N VAL A 367 14.42 0.87 12.82
CA VAL A 367 15.66 1.09 12.05
C VAL A 367 15.35 1.45 10.60
N ALA A 368 14.45 0.72 9.94
CA ALA A 368 14.04 1.03 8.57
C ALA A 368 13.38 2.40 8.45
N GLN A 369 12.51 2.77 9.40
CA GLN A 369 11.93 4.11 9.45
C GLN A 369 12.97 5.19 9.71
N ALA A 370 13.92 4.96 10.63
CA ALA A 370 15.02 5.89 10.90
C ALA A 370 15.92 6.07 9.67
N TYR A 371 16.23 4.98 8.96
CA TYR A 371 16.95 5.02 7.70
C TYR A 371 16.21 5.85 6.64
N ILE A 372 14.92 5.60 6.44
CA ILE A 372 14.08 6.36 5.52
C ILE A 372 14.06 7.86 5.87
N ARG A 373 14.01 8.20 7.16
CA ARG A 373 14.11 9.60 7.63
C ARG A 373 15.47 10.21 7.34
N HIS A 374 16.56 9.47 7.54
CA HIS A 374 17.91 9.97 7.25
C HIS A 374 18.11 10.20 5.76
N VAL A 375 17.67 9.25 4.92
CA VAL A 375 17.68 9.40 3.47
C VAL A 375 16.80 10.56 2.99
N ARG A 376 15.75 10.93 3.73
CA ARG A 376 14.90 12.09 3.40
C ARG A 376 15.70 13.39 3.38
N ASP A 377 16.72 13.50 4.22
CA ASP A 377 17.61 14.65 4.24
C ASP A 377 18.53 14.68 3.01
N GLU A 378 18.78 13.53 2.38
CA GLU A 378 19.51 13.39 1.11
C GLU A 378 18.60 13.47 -0.13
N ALA A 379 17.32 13.11 0.00
CA ALA A 379 16.34 13.02 -1.10
C ALA A 379 14.92 13.34 -0.64
N GLN A 380 14.29 14.36 -1.25
CA GLN A 380 12.99 14.92 -0.84
C GLN A 380 11.85 13.88 -0.71
N ASP A 381 11.88 12.79 -1.50
CA ASP A 381 10.80 11.79 -1.58
C ASP A 381 11.08 10.47 -0.85
N ALA A 382 12.12 10.39 -0.01
CA ALA A 382 12.53 9.13 0.62
C ALA A 382 11.43 8.46 1.47
N HIS A 383 10.54 9.25 2.07
CA HIS A 383 9.43 8.79 2.91
C HIS A 383 8.37 7.97 2.15
N LEU A 384 8.41 7.99 0.82
CA LEU A 384 7.50 7.28 -0.08
C LEU A 384 8.07 5.96 -0.60
N VAL A 385 9.31 5.61 -0.22
CA VAL A 385 9.93 4.37 -0.69
C VAL A 385 9.21 3.16 -0.06
N PRO A 386 8.75 2.19 -0.88
CA PRO A 386 8.16 0.95 -0.38
C PRO A 386 9.12 0.21 0.57
N LEU A 387 8.57 -0.38 1.63
CA LEU A 387 9.33 -1.13 2.62
C LEU A 387 8.81 -2.57 2.64
N ALA A 388 9.71 -3.55 2.53
CA ALA A 388 9.37 -4.96 2.59
C ALA A 388 10.28 -5.72 3.57
N LYS A 389 9.71 -6.65 4.34
CA LYS A 389 10.44 -7.55 5.25
C LYS A 389 10.35 -8.99 4.75
N VAL A 390 11.48 -9.69 4.73
CA VAL A 390 11.60 -11.08 4.31
C VAL A 390 12.41 -11.87 5.35
N SER A 391 12.04 -13.11 5.60
CA SER A 391 12.75 -13.99 6.53
C SER A 391 13.60 -15.02 5.79
N GLN A 392 14.75 -15.38 6.37
CA GLN A 392 15.67 -16.37 5.81
C GLN A 392 14.96 -17.70 5.49
N GLY A 393 15.17 -18.22 4.28
CA GLY A 393 14.57 -19.46 3.79
C GLY A 393 13.16 -19.31 3.21
N ASN A 394 12.56 -18.12 3.33
CA ASN A 394 11.27 -17.74 2.75
C ASN A 394 11.41 -16.53 1.82
N GLU A 395 12.54 -16.42 1.12
CA GLU A 395 12.82 -15.31 0.22
C GLU A 395 11.81 -15.20 -0.93
N SER A 396 11.17 -14.04 -1.06
CA SER A 396 10.28 -13.77 -2.18
C SER A 396 11.05 -13.65 -3.49
N ARG A 397 10.36 -13.91 -4.61
CA ARG A 397 10.96 -13.75 -5.95
C ARG A 397 11.38 -12.30 -6.21
N ALA A 398 10.67 -11.34 -5.64
CA ALA A 398 10.98 -9.92 -5.76
C ALA A 398 12.28 -9.58 -5.00
N PHE A 399 12.43 -10.10 -3.77
CA PHE A 399 13.68 -9.95 -3.02
C PHE A 399 14.87 -10.58 -3.74
N MET A 400 14.73 -11.81 -4.24
CA MET A 400 15.80 -12.50 -4.98
C MET A 400 16.25 -11.71 -6.22
N LYS A 401 15.29 -11.15 -6.97
CA LYS A 401 15.61 -10.25 -8.09
C LYS A 401 16.32 -8.98 -7.63
N ALA A 402 15.88 -8.40 -6.52
CA ALA A 402 16.48 -7.18 -5.98
C ALA A 402 17.95 -7.42 -5.63
N ILE A 403 18.29 -8.52 -4.94
CA ILE A 403 19.69 -8.82 -4.59
C ILE A 403 20.52 -9.13 -5.84
N GLU A 404 20.00 -9.90 -6.80
CA GLU A 404 20.69 -10.33 -8.02
C GLU A 404 20.82 -9.25 -9.11
N ALA A 405 20.11 -8.12 -8.99
CA ALA A 405 20.14 -7.03 -9.96
C ALA A 405 21.55 -6.41 -10.03
N ASN A 406 22.22 -6.56 -11.18
CA ASN A 406 23.52 -5.94 -11.45
C ASN A 406 23.37 -4.49 -11.93
#